data_AF-A0A8R1HM92-F1
#
_entry.id   AF-A0A8R1HM92-F1
#
_cell.length_a   1.000
_cell.length_b   1.000
_cell.length_c   1.000
_cell.angle_alpha   90.00
_cell.angle_beta   90.00
_cell.angle_gamma   90.00
#
_symmetry.space_group_name_H-M   'P 1'
#
loop_
_entity.id
_entity.type
_entity.pdbx_description
1 polymer ?
#
loop_
_entity_poly.entity_id
_entity_poly.type
_entity_poly.pdbx_seq_one_letter_code
_entity_poly.pdbx_strand_id
1 'polypeptide(L)'
;MMTSENKTKRVKQLIKVNVSRNIPLEKINVWTKHIADEVFRSIPENDGDIDIVVTLDFSGNQDLRKSVKKMIMDALEEELLR
;
A
#
# COMPACT_ATOMS: atom_id res chain seq x y z
N MET A 1 -11.93 40.33 11.81
CA MET A 1 -10.83 39.35 11.70
C MET A 1 -11.47 37.97 11.65
N MET A 2 -11.54 37.34 10.47
CA MET A 2 -11.91 35.92 10.37
C MET A 2 -10.61 35.15 10.24
N THR A 3 -10.16 34.53 11.33
CA THR A 3 -9.09 33.52 11.31
C THR A 3 -9.62 32.34 10.52
N SER A 4 -9.18 32.22 9.26
CA SER A 4 -9.36 31.02 8.46
C SER A 4 -8.61 29.88 9.14
N GLU A 5 -9.30 29.10 9.97
CA GLU A 5 -8.82 27.77 10.37
C GLU A 5 -8.75 26.93 9.10
N ASN A 6 -7.59 26.93 8.45
CA ASN A 6 -7.30 25.97 7.39
C ASN A 6 -7.09 24.62 8.08
N LYS A 7 -8.20 23.97 8.45
CA LYS A 7 -8.21 22.56 8.81
C LYS A 7 -7.75 21.82 7.57
N THR A 8 -6.46 21.52 7.48
CA THR A 8 -5.88 20.62 6.47
C THR A 8 -6.73 19.35 6.50
N LYS A 9 -7.64 19.22 5.53
CA LYS A 9 -8.49 18.03 5.41
C LYS A 9 -7.55 16.91 5.00
N ARG A 10 -7.10 16.12 5.98
CA ARG A 10 -6.35 14.90 5.71
C ARG A 10 -7.17 14.01 4.79
N VAL A 11 -6.66 13.79 3.59
CA VAL A 11 -7.30 12.89 2.63
C VAL A 11 -6.82 11.48 2.97
N LYS A 12 -7.76 10.57 3.20
CA LYS A 12 -7.47 9.13 3.36
C LYS A 12 -7.66 8.44 2.03
N GLN A 13 -6.60 7.84 1.49
CA GLN A 13 -6.66 7.05 0.27
C GLN A 13 -6.57 5.56 0.59
N LEU A 14 -7.60 4.80 0.20
CA LEU A 14 -7.67 3.36 0.38
C LEU A 14 -7.25 2.67 -0.91
N ILE A 15 -6.15 1.91 -0.86
CA ILE A 15 -5.64 1.14 -2.00
C ILE A 15 -5.80 -0.34 -1.68
N LYS A 16 -6.62 -1.05 -2.45
CA LYS A 16 -6.86 -2.48 -2.28
C LYS A 16 -6.12 -3.27 -3.36
N VAL A 17 -5.20 -4.14 -2.93
CA VAL A 17 -4.39 -4.97 -3.82
C VAL A 17 -4.84 -6.42 -3.69
N ASN A 18 -5.28 -7.03 -4.79
CA ASN A 18 -5.71 -8.42 -4.81
C ASN A 18 -4.53 -9.36 -5.09
N VAL A 19 -4.20 -10.21 -4.11
CA VAL A 19 -3.19 -11.26 -4.23
C VAL A 19 -3.87 -12.55 -4.70
N SER A 20 -4.29 -12.55 -5.97
CA SER A 20 -5.02 -13.66 -6.60
C SER A 20 -4.11 -14.75 -7.20
N ARG A 21 -2.80 -14.48 -7.32
CA ARG A 21 -1.82 -15.40 -7.90
C ARG A 21 -0.85 -15.90 -6.85
N ASN A 22 -0.36 -17.11 -7.03
CA ASN A 22 0.72 -17.63 -6.20
C ASN A 22 2.02 -16.91 -6.63
N ILE A 23 2.52 -16.02 -5.77
CA ILE A 23 3.73 -15.26 -6.01
C ILE A 23 4.92 -16.13 -5.58
N PRO A 24 5.84 -16.51 -6.48
CA PRO A 24 7.05 -17.24 -6.09
C PRO A 24 7.87 -16.42 -5.09
N LEU A 25 8.51 -17.08 -4.13
CA LEU A 25 9.22 -16.40 -3.04
C LEU A 25 10.29 -15.44 -3.57
N GLU A 26 11.03 -15.85 -4.59
CA GLU A 26 12.08 -15.04 -5.22
C GLU A 26 11.56 -13.81 -5.97
N LYS A 27 10.24 -13.72 -6.19
CA LYS A 27 9.59 -12.59 -6.87
C LYS A 27 8.86 -11.65 -5.93
N ILE A 28 8.78 -11.96 -4.63
CA ILE A 28 8.07 -11.12 -3.65
C ILE A 28 8.59 -9.68 -3.68
N ASN A 29 9.91 -9.47 -3.56
CA ASN A 29 10.49 -8.12 -3.53
C ASN A 29 10.24 -7.32 -4.80
N VAL A 30 10.28 -7.98 -5.97
CA VAL A 30 10.03 -7.32 -7.26
C VAL A 30 8.55 -6.92 -7.35
N TRP A 31 7.66 -7.79 -6.89
CA TRP A 31 6.23 -7.54 -6.91
C TRP A 31 5.84 -6.45 -5.91
N THR A 32 6.34 -6.49 -4.67
CA THR A 32 6.03 -5.47 -3.66
C THR A 32 6.57 -4.10 -4.06
N LYS A 33 7.76 -4.03 -4.68
CA LYS A 33 8.28 -2.79 -5.26
C LYS A 33 7.35 -2.22 -6.34
N HIS A 34 6.85 -3.07 -7.24
CA HIS A 34 5.90 -2.64 -8.26
C HIS A 34 4.62 -2.06 -7.64
N ILE A 35 4.08 -2.71 -6.61
CA ILE A 35 2.91 -2.20 -5.88
C ILE A 35 3.22 -0.86 -5.20
N ALA A 36 4.38 -0.73 -4.54
CA ALA A 36 4.80 0.53 -3.93
C ALA A 36 4.91 1.66 -4.96
N ASP A 37 5.54 1.40 -6.11
CA ASP A 37 5.63 2.35 -7.23
C ASP A 37 4.23 2.78 -7.72
N GLU A 38 3.28 1.86 -7.83
CA GLU A 38 1.90 2.18 -8.20
C GLU A 38 1.19 3.01 -7.12
N VAL A 39 1.39 2.68 -5.84
CA VAL A 39 0.88 3.46 -4.71
C VAL A 39 1.40 4.89 -4.79
N PHE A 40 2.71 5.09 -4.93
CA PHE A 40 3.31 6.43 -5.02
C PHE A 40 2.83 7.21 -6.24
N ARG A 41 2.67 6.57 -7.40
CA ARG A 41 2.10 7.21 -8.60
C ARG A 41 0.63 7.60 -8.44
N SER A 42 -0.09 6.92 -7.55
CA SER A 42 -1.50 7.22 -7.28
C SER A 42 -1.70 8.38 -6.30
N ILE A 43 -0.63 8.86 -5.66
CA ILE A 43 -0.68 10.01 -4.77
C ILE A 43 -0.79 11.26 -5.64
N PRO A 44 -1.89 12.03 -5.54
CA PRO A 44 -1.98 13.30 -6.25
C PRO A 44 -0.88 14.25 -5.75
N GLU A 45 -0.28 15.03 -6.66
CA GLU A 45 0.65 16.12 -6.35
C GLU A 45 -0.08 17.29 -5.67
N ASN A 46 -0.62 17.06 -4.47
CA ASN A 46 -1.41 18.03 -3.72
C ASN A 46 -0.67 18.41 -2.44
N ASP A 47 -0.72 19.68 -2.06
CA ASP A 47 0.04 20.31 -0.96
C ASP A 47 -0.39 19.89 0.47
N GLY A 48 -1.10 18.78 0.61
CA GLY A 48 -1.69 18.34 1.89
C GLY A 48 -1.14 17.00 2.37
N ASP A 49 -1.12 16.81 3.69
CA ASP A 49 -0.84 15.51 4.30
C ASP A 49 -1.89 14.47 3.84
N ILE A 50 -1.43 13.41 3.17
CA ILE A 50 -2.26 12.29 2.70
C ILE A 50 -1.95 11.07 3.55
N ASP A 51 -2.99 10.50 4.16
CA ASP A 51 -2.92 9.22 4.87
C ASP A 51 -3.22 8.11 3.86
N ILE A 52 -2.23 7.27 3.54
CA ILE A 52 -2.39 6.14 2.61
C ILE A 52 -2.58 4.86 3.41
N VAL A 53 -3.63 4.12 3.08
CA VAL A 53 -3.93 2.83 3.69
C VAL A 53 -3.98 1.77 2.59
N VAL A 54 -2.96 0.89 2.57
CA VAL A 54 -2.86 -0.22 1.63
C VAL A 54 -3.40 -1.49 2.28
N THR A 55 -4.38 -2.12 1.63
CA THR A 55 -4.98 -3.39 2.07
C THR A 55 -4.63 -4.51 1.09
N LEU A 56 -3.89 -5.51 1.56
CA LEU A 56 -3.61 -6.72 0.80
C LEU A 56 -4.73 -7.75 1.00
N ASP A 57 -5.45 -8.08 -0.07
CA ASP A 57 -6.50 -9.08 -0.08
C ASP A 57 -5.97 -10.42 -0.58
N PHE A 58 -5.79 -11.36 0.36
CA PHE A 58 -5.35 -12.73 0.08
C PHE A 58 -6.51 -13.72 -0.08
N SER A 59 -7.76 -13.26 -0.13
CA SER A 59 -8.93 -14.15 -0.23
C SER A 59 -8.93 -15.00 -1.50
N GLY A 60 -8.34 -14.50 -2.58
CA GLY A 60 -8.15 -15.23 -3.84
C GLY A 60 -7.08 -16.32 -3.80
N ASN A 61 -6.33 -16.45 -2.70
CA ASN A 61 -5.25 -17.42 -2.56
C ASN A 61 -5.19 -17.97 -1.12
N GLN A 62 -6.18 -18.81 -0.80
CA GLN A 62 -6.36 -19.36 0.56
C GLN A 62 -5.22 -20.30 0.97
N ASP A 63 -4.58 -20.96 0.01
CA ASP A 63 -3.45 -21.88 0.23
C ASP A 63 -2.13 -21.16 0.56
N LEU A 64 -2.09 -19.82 0.42
CA LEU A 64 -0.90 -19.06 0.76
C LEU A 64 -0.63 -19.16 2.27
N ARG A 65 0.52 -19.73 2.63
CA ARG A 65 0.91 -19.91 4.04
C ARG A 65 0.97 -18.56 4.75
N LYS A 66 0.60 -18.54 6.04
CA LYS A 66 0.66 -17.34 6.89
C LYS A 66 2.06 -16.69 6.87
N SER A 67 3.12 -17.49 6.85
CA SER A 67 4.51 -17.00 6.76
C SER A 67 4.78 -16.24 5.46
N VAL A 68 4.22 -16.69 4.33
CA VAL A 68 4.36 -16.03 3.03
C VAL A 68 3.54 -14.74 2.98
N LYS A 69 2.32 -14.75 3.52
CA LYS A 69 1.51 -13.52 3.68
C LYS A 69 2.27 -12.47 4.48
N LYS A 70 2.91 -12.88 5.57
CA LYS A 70 3.76 -12.01 6.39
C LYS A 70 4.95 -11.47 5.60
N MET A 71 5.72 -12.32 4.90
CA MET A 71 6.83 -11.85 4.07
C MET A 71 6.40 -10.82 3.01
N ILE A 72 5.23 -11.01 2.39
CA ILE A 72 4.70 -10.05 1.42
C ILE A 72 4.32 -8.73 2.11
N MET A 73 3.69 -8.77 3.29
CA MET A 73 3.38 -7.56 4.06
C MET A 73 4.66 -6.83 4.47
N ASP A 74 5.61 -7.54 5.09
CA ASP A 74 6.87 -6.98 5.57
C ASP A 74 7.66 -6.35 4.40
N ALA A 75 7.77 -7.05 3.26
CA ALA A 75 8.47 -6.54 2.08
C ALA A 75 7.75 -5.35 1.40
N LEU A 76 6.43 -5.24 1.52
CA LEU A 76 5.70 -4.07 1.02
C LEU A 76 5.83 -2.88 1.97
N GLU A 77 5.77 -3.12 3.27
CA GLU A 77 5.99 -2.10 4.28
C GLU A 77 7.40 -1.49 4.14
N GLU A 78 8.43 -2.32 3.95
CA GLU A 78 9.79 -1.83 3.69
C GLU A 78 9.88 -0.94 2.44
N GLU A 79 9.21 -1.30 1.34
CA GLU A 79 9.25 -0.49 0.11
C GLU A 79 8.45 0.82 0.24
N LEU A 80 7.41 0.86 1.09
CA LEU A 80 6.62 2.08 1.34
C LEU A 80 7.27 3.04 2.34
N LEU A 81 8.22 2.57 3.16
CA LEU A 81 8.95 3.37 4.15
C LEU A 81 10.34 3.85 3.66
N ARG A 82 10.76 3.45 2.46
CA ARG A 82 12.00 3.91 1.82
C ARG A 82 11.86 5.30 1.21
#